data_AF-V9YZF5-F1
#
_entry.id   AF-V9YZF5-F1
#
_cell.length_a   1.000
_cell.length_b   1.000
_cell.length_c   1.000
_cell.angle_alpha   90.00
_cell.angle_beta   90.00
_cell.angle_gamma   90.00
#
_symmetry.space_group_name_H-M   'P 1'
#
loop_
_entity.id
_entity.type
_entity.pdbx_description
1 polymer ?
#
loop_
_entity_poly.entity_id
_entity_poly.type
_entity_poly.pdbx_seq_one_letter_code
_entity_poly.pdbx_strand_id
1 'polypeptide(L)'
;MPRTITKAAPDRLTAVLAAVLGTDWTLPTVPEWPAVFTSETADRDLTCYPDWKNGRIIFELSPAGAASSDFDRRRFAKYSPDLTGYDTIHDWLARGDLDAVADALAVILERLVEQPLPERVALADPLQTEREHLAKQAKELAAHASHFAAGLIWSQPVADDAQQLASLAQGLAHTATRVDELRGYKNPRL
;
A
#
# COMPACT_ATOMS: atom_id res chain seq x y z
N MET A 1 -8.43 -2.65 -31.32
CA MET A 1 -8.98 -4.01 -31.08
C MET A 1 -8.88 -4.28 -29.58
N PRO A 2 -10.00 -4.42 -28.86
CA PRO A 2 -9.96 -4.83 -27.45
C PRO A 2 -9.47 -6.27 -27.40
N ARG A 3 -8.36 -6.52 -26.70
CA ARG A 3 -7.81 -7.87 -26.54
C ARG A 3 -8.65 -8.62 -25.52
N THR A 4 -9.36 -9.65 -25.97
CA THR A 4 -10.10 -10.54 -25.08
C THR A 4 -9.09 -11.32 -24.24
N ILE A 5 -8.88 -10.90 -23.01
CA ILE A 5 -8.14 -11.69 -22.01
C ILE A 5 -9.06 -12.85 -21.64
N THR A 6 -8.78 -14.04 -22.16
CA THR A 6 -9.48 -15.26 -21.73
C THR A 6 -9.11 -15.50 -20.27
N LYS A 7 -10.12 -15.53 -19.38
CA LYS A 7 -9.96 -15.76 -17.93
C LYS A 7 -9.08 -16.98 -17.60
N ALA A 8 -9.01 -17.96 -18.52
CA ALA A 8 -8.17 -19.14 -18.41
C ALA A 8 -6.66 -18.88 -18.25
N ALA A 9 -6.10 -17.77 -18.74
CA ALA A 9 -4.66 -17.54 -18.66
C ALA A 9 -4.15 -17.23 -17.24
N PRO A 10 -4.76 -16.29 -16.49
CA PRO A 10 -4.52 -16.14 -15.05
C PRO A 10 -4.70 -17.46 -14.28
N ASP A 11 -5.82 -18.18 -14.50
CA ASP A 11 -6.13 -19.43 -13.80
C ASP A 11 -5.00 -20.46 -13.92
N ARG A 12 -4.53 -20.68 -15.16
CA ARG A 12 -3.49 -21.66 -15.47
C ARG A 12 -2.17 -21.33 -14.78
N LEU A 13 -1.72 -20.06 -14.85
CA LEU A 13 -0.48 -19.67 -14.19
C LEU A 13 -0.63 -19.74 -12.67
N THR A 14 -1.76 -19.27 -12.12
CA THR A 14 -2.03 -19.35 -10.68
C THR A 14 -1.96 -20.78 -10.17
N ALA A 15 -2.51 -21.76 -10.91
CA ALA A 15 -2.44 -23.17 -10.52
C ALA A 15 -1.00 -23.71 -10.48
N VAL A 16 -0.16 -23.36 -11.45
CA VAL A 16 1.26 -23.78 -11.46
C VAL A 16 2.03 -23.12 -10.32
N LEU A 17 1.84 -21.82 -10.11
CA LEU A 17 2.49 -21.10 -9.00
C LEU A 17 2.02 -21.61 -7.63
N ALA A 18 0.75 -22.00 -7.50
CA ALA A 18 0.23 -22.63 -6.28
C ALA A 18 0.99 -23.92 -5.93
N ALA A 19 1.25 -24.77 -6.93
CA ALA A 19 1.98 -26.00 -6.75
C ALA A 19 3.45 -25.75 -6.35
N VAL A 20 4.06 -24.69 -6.90
CA VAL A 20 5.44 -24.29 -6.60
C VAL A 20 5.58 -23.68 -5.21
N LEU A 21 4.69 -22.77 -4.83
CA LEU A 21 4.74 -22.02 -3.57
C LEU A 21 4.32 -22.88 -2.36
N GLY A 22 3.54 -23.94 -2.60
CA GLY A 22 3.04 -24.80 -1.54
C GLY A 22 1.94 -24.15 -0.71
N THR A 23 1.74 -24.68 0.50
CA THR A 23 0.61 -24.31 1.39
C THR A 23 0.86 -23.06 2.22
N ASP A 24 2.08 -22.55 2.24
CA ASP A 24 2.48 -21.39 3.05
C ASP A 24 2.02 -20.05 2.44
N TRP A 25 1.45 -20.10 1.24
CA TRP A 25 0.96 -18.96 0.48
C TRP A 25 -0.54 -19.09 0.24
N THR A 26 -1.27 -18.06 0.63
CA THR A 26 -2.70 -17.92 0.34
C THR A 26 -2.86 -17.52 -1.12
N LEU A 27 -3.77 -18.22 -1.81
CA LEU A 27 -4.07 -18.00 -3.22
C LEU A 27 -4.93 -16.74 -3.44
N PRO A 28 -4.81 -16.10 -4.61
CA PRO A 28 -5.69 -14.99 -4.97
C PRO A 28 -7.16 -15.45 -4.98
N THR A 29 -8.04 -14.65 -4.38
CA THR A 29 -9.48 -14.96 -4.30
C THR A 29 -10.14 -14.93 -5.68
N VAL A 30 -9.63 -14.09 -6.57
CA VAL A 30 -9.99 -14.04 -7.98
C VAL A 30 -8.71 -14.11 -8.80
N PRO A 31 -8.54 -15.13 -9.65
CA PRO A 31 -7.42 -15.22 -10.58
C PRO A 31 -7.60 -14.18 -11.71
N GLU A 32 -7.15 -12.97 -11.45
CA GLU A 32 -7.04 -11.88 -12.41
C GLU A 32 -5.64 -11.29 -12.38
N TRP A 33 -5.31 -10.45 -13.37
CA TRP A 33 -4.05 -9.72 -13.36
C TRP A 33 -4.19 -8.40 -12.61
N PRO A 34 -3.25 -8.03 -11.72
CA PRO A 34 -2.17 -8.88 -11.22
C PRO A 34 -2.67 -9.92 -10.20
N ALA A 35 -2.09 -11.12 -10.24
CA ALA A 35 -2.41 -12.19 -9.30
C ALA A 35 -1.54 -12.03 -8.04
N VAL A 36 -2.16 -11.98 -6.86
CA VAL A 36 -1.47 -11.76 -5.59
C VAL A 36 -1.57 -13.00 -4.71
N PHE A 37 -0.42 -13.48 -4.25
CA PHE A 37 -0.28 -14.55 -3.28
C PHE A 37 0.24 -13.95 -1.98
N THR A 38 -0.32 -14.33 -0.83
CA THR A 38 0.04 -13.73 0.46
C THR A 38 0.53 -14.79 1.43
N SER A 39 1.74 -14.61 1.96
CA SER A 39 2.27 -15.41 3.07
C SER A 39 2.13 -14.62 4.37
N GLU A 40 1.11 -14.96 5.16
CA GLU A 40 0.85 -14.31 6.45
C GLU A 40 1.99 -14.57 7.45
N THR A 41 2.57 -15.77 7.41
CA THR A 41 3.66 -16.19 8.30
C THR A 41 4.95 -15.41 8.03
N ALA A 42 5.22 -15.07 6.77
CA ALA A 42 6.39 -14.31 6.37
C ALA A 42 6.15 -12.78 6.30
N ASP A 43 4.89 -12.33 6.45
CA ASP A 43 4.43 -10.95 6.22
C ASP A 43 4.78 -10.44 4.80
N ARG A 44 4.46 -11.24 3.77
CA ARG A 44 4.82 -10.94 2.37
C ARG A 44 3.69 -11.13 1.38
N ASP A 45 3.71 -10.30 0.35
CA ASP A 45 2.93 -10.48 -0.87
C ASP A 45 3.86 -10.80 -2.05
N LEU A 46 3.45 -11.79 -2.85
CA LEU A 46 4.03 -12.10 -4.15
C LEU A 46 3.00 -11.75 -5.22
N THR A 47 3.27 -10.69 -5.96
CA THR A 47 2.45 -10.23 -7.07
C THR A 47 3.02 -10.72 -8.39
N CYS A 48 2.18 -11.35 -9.22
CA CYS A 48 2.55 -11.88 -10.52
C CYS A 48 1.71 -11.24 -11.63
N TYR A 49 2.37 -10.80 -12.70
CA TYR A 49 1.68 -10.31 -13.89
C TYR A 49 2.54 -10.43 -15.16
N PRO A 50 1.92 -10.60 -16.33
CA PRO A 50 2.62 -10.52 -17.60
C PRO A 50 2.99 -9.08 -17.97
N ASP A 51 4.26 -8.85 -18.31
CA ASP A 51 4.75 -7.66 -19.00
C ASP A 51 4.58 -7.86 -20.51
N TRP A 52 3.44 -7.41 -21.01
CA TRP A 52 3.02 -7.61 -22.39
C TRP A 52 3.95 -6.99 -23.42
N LYS A 53 4.63 -5.90 -23.05
CA LYS A 53 5.51 -5.17 -23.97
C LYS A 53 6.80 -5.95 -24.23
N ASN A 54 7.28 -6.65 -23.20
CA ASN A 54 8.57 -7.34 -23.25
C ASN A 54 8.43 -8.87 -23.31
N GLY A 55 7.21 -9.39 -23.41
CA GLY A 55 6.95 -10.82 -23.61
C GLY A 55 7.40 -11.70 -22.44
N ARG A 56 7.27 -11.21 -21.20
CA ARG A 56 7.80 -11.87 -20.00
C ARG A 56 6.80 -11.85 -18.85
N ILE A 57 7.00 -12.70 -17.85
CA ILE A 57 6.29 -12.67 -16.58
C ILE A 57 7.14 -11.88 -15.57
N ILE A 58 6.49 -11.02 -14.80
CA ILE A 58 7.09 -10.31 -13.68
C ILE A 58 6.57 -10.92 -12.39
N PHE A 59 7.50 -11.17 -11.47
CA PHE A 59 7.25 -11.52 -10.08
C PHE A 59 7.76 -10.39 -9.21
N GLU A 60 6.89 -9.85 -8.37
CA GLU A 60 7.18 -8.79 -7.43
C GLU A 60 6.94 -9.31 -6.03
N LEU A 61 7.97 -9.29 -5.19
CA LEU A 61 7.89 -9.63 -3.78
C LEU A 61 7.93 -8.34 -2.95
N SER A 62 6.97 -8.16 -2.06
CA SER A 62 6.85 -6.99 -1.18
C SER A 62 6.43 -7.40 0.23
N PRO A 63 6.60 -6.53 1.24
CA PRO A 63 5.90 -6.69 2.52
C PRO A 63 4.38 -6.79 2.29
N ALA A 64 3.67 -7.55 3.11
CA ALA A 64 2.24 -7.70 2.96
C ALA A 64 1.51 -6.36 3.15
N GLY A 65 0.59 -6.03 2.24
CA GLY A 65 -0.15 -4.77 2.27
C GLY A 65 0.71 -3.52 2.02
N ALA A 66 1.88 -3.67 1.39
CA ALA A 66 2.73 -2.55 1.02
C ALA A 66 1.99 -1.52 0.15
N ALA A 67 2.19 -0.23 0.44
CA ALA A 67 1.58 0.85 -0.33
C ALA A 67 2.25 0.99 -1.70
N SER A 68 1.58 1.64 -2.65
CA SER A 68 2.15 1.95 -3.97
C SER A 68 3.45 2.76 -3.88
N SER A 69 3.64 3.52 -2.79
CA SER A 69 4.84 4.31 -2.48
C SER A 69 6.03 3.50 -1.93
N ASP A 70 5.85 2.23 -1.58
CA ASP A 70 6.90 1.36 -1.03
C ASP A 70 7.79 0.73 -2.12
N PHE A 71 8.13 1.48 -3.17
CA PHE A 71 8.83 0.92 -4.34
C PHE A 71 10.20 0.34 -4.00
N ASP A 72 10.95 1.02 -3.12
CA ASP A 72 12.30 0.62 -2.70
C ASP A 72 12.32 -0.68 -1.86
N ARG A 73 11.14 -1.12 -1.39
CA ARG A 73 10.96 -2.33 -0.57
C ARG A 73 10.59 -3.56 -1.39
N ARG A 74 10.47 -3.41 -2.71
CA ARG A 74 10.09 -4.48 -3.62
C ARG A 74 11.32 -5.19 -4.17
N ARG A 75 11.19 -6.50 -4.36
CA ARG A 75 12.14 -7.31 -5.12
C ARG A 75 11.46 -7.85 -6.34
N PHE A 76 12.21 -7.96 -7.43
CA PHE A 76 11.66 -8.34 -8.72
C PHE A 76 12.43 -9.53 -9.29
N ALA A 77 11.70 -10.50 -9.80
CA ALA A 77 12.22 -11.50 -10.71
C ALA A 77 11.42 -11.49 -12.01
N LYS A 78 12.03 -12.05 -13.06
CA LYS A 78 11.44 -12.05 -14.40
C LYS A 78 11.67 -13.40 -15.04
N TYR A 79 10.66 -13.91 -15.73
CA TYR A 79 10.76 -15.11 -16.55
C TYR A 79 10.40 -14.77 -17.98
N SER A 80 11.30 -15.09 -18.92
CA SER A 80 11.07 -14.88 -20.36
C SER A 80 10.91 -16.25 -21.02
N PRO A 81 9.68 -16.68 -21.34
CA PRO A 81 9.47 -17.94 -22.04
C PRO A 81 9.98 -17.87 -23.48
N ASP A 82 10.23 -19.04 -24.06
CA ASP A 82 10.34 -19.15 -25.51
C ASP A 82 8.97 -18.93 -26.15
N LEU A 83 8.86 -17.87 -26.95
CA LEU A 83 7.63 -17.51 -27.66
C LEU A 83 7.59 -18.08 -29.08
N THR A 84 8.53 -18.95 -29.46
CA THR A 84 8.52 -19.59 -30.78
C THR A 84 7.19 -20.33 -31.00
N GLY A 85 6.46 -19.94 -32.04
CA GLY A 85 5.14 -20.50 -32.35
C GLY A 85 3.96 -19.82 -31.64
N TYR A 86 4.19 -18.74 -30.89
CA TYR A 86 3.16 -17.95 -30.20
C TYR A 86 3.24 -16.48 -30.62
N ASP A 87 2.09 -15.85 -30.81
CA ASP A 87 2.05 -14.46 -31.26
C ASP A 87 2.43 -13.48 -30.13
N THR A 88 2.11 -13.83 -28.88
CA THR A 88 2.33 -12.98 -27.70
C THR A 88 2.50 -13.82 -26.44
N ILE A 89 2.93 -13.18 -25.34
CA ILE A 89 2.92 -13.80 -24.00
C ILE A 89 1.51 -14.21 -23.55
N HIS A 90 0.46 -13.50 -23.99
CA HIS A 90 -0.92 -13.88 -23.66
C HIS A 90 -1.32 -15.17 -24.36
N ASP A 91 -0.93 -15.29 -25.61
CA ASP A 91 -1.16 -16.50 -26.40
C ASP A 91 -0.41 -17.71 -25.81
N TRP A 92 0.84 -17.49 -25.42
CA TRP A 92 1.64 -18.49 -24.70
C TRP A 92 1.02 -18.85 -23.34
N LEU A 93 0.58 -17.89 -22.53
CA LEU A 93 -0.09 -18.18 -21.24
C LEU A 93 -1.42 -18.92 -21.42
N ALA A 94 -2.12 -18.69 -22.53
CA ALA A 94 -3.39 -19.34 -22.83
C ALA A 94 -3.22 -20.78 -23.32
N ARG A 95 -2.14 -21.11 -24.06
CA ARG A 95 -2.01 -22.39 -24.78
C ARG A 95 -0.69 -23.12 -24.61
N GLY A 96 0.35 -22.42 -24.17
CA GLY A 96 1.68 -22.98 -23.94
C GLY A 96 1.71 -23.97 -22.80
N ASP A 97 2.74 -24.81 -22.80
CA ASP A 97 3.00 -25.82 -21.78
C ASP A 97 3.63 -25.18 -20.55
N LEU A 98 2.82 -24.96 -19.51
CA LEU A 98 3.30 -24.36 -18.26
C LEU A 98 3.99 -25.40 -17.36
N ASP A 99 3.69 -26.69 -17.54
CA ASP A 99 4.30 -27.76 -16.75
C ASP A 99 5.77 -27.92 -17.17
N ALA A 100 6.07 -27.77 -18.47
CA ALA A 100 7.43 -27.77 -19.00
C ALA A 100 8.33 -26.66 -18.43
N VAL A 101 7.76 -25.61 -17.84
CA VAL A 101 8.51 -24.50 -17.25
C VAL A 101 8.38 -24.41 -15.74
N ALA A 102 7.65 -25.33 -15.11
CA ALA A 102 7.37 -25.31 -13.67
C ALA A 102 8.66 -25.31 -12.83
N ASP A 103 9.65 -26.14 -13.18
CA ASP A 103 10.94 -26.20 -12.48
C ASP A 103 11.71 -24.88 -12.60
N ALA A 104 11.68 -24.24 -13.77
CA ALA A 104 12.33 -22.95 -13.98
C ALA A 104 11.66 -21.85 -13.14
N LEU A 105 10.33 -21.87 -13.06
CA LEU A 105 9.57 -20.96 -12.21
C LEU A 105 9.86 -21.22 -10.72
N ALA A 106 9.98 -22.48 -10.30
CA ALA A 106 10.33 -22.84 -8.93
C ALA A 106 11.68 -22.26 -8.51
N VAL A 107 12.72 -22.44 -9.32
CA VAL A 107 14.05 -21.86 -9.04
C VAL A 107 14.01 -20.33 -8.97
N ILE A 108 13.21 -19.68 -9.82
CA ILE A 108 13.06 -18.22 -9.80
C ILE A 108 12.36 -17.76 -8.51
N LEU A 109 11.27 -18.43 -8.14
CA LEU A 109 10.48 -18.07 -6.97
C LEU A 109 11.22 -18.36 -5.67
N GLU A 110 11.89 -19.51 -5.55
CA GLU A 110 12.73 -19.85 -4.41
C GLU A 110 13.78 -18.75 -4.17
N ARG A 111 14.55 -18.41 -5.20
CA ARG A 111 15.56 -17.33 -5.13
C ARG A 111 14.96 -15.95 -4.84
N LEU A 112 13.73 -15.69 -5.26
CA LEU A 112 13.06 -14.42 -5.00
C LEU A 112 12.60 -14.35 -3.54
N VAL A 113 11.95 -15.41 -3.05
CA VAL A 113 11.40 -15.51 -1.69
C VAL A 113 12.50 -15.56 -0.65
N GLU A 114 13.67 -16.13 -0.94
CA GLU A 114 14.82 -16.10 -0.04
C GLU A 114 15.46 -14.70 0.10
N GLN A 115 15.16 -13.76 -0.80
CA GLN A 115 15.74 -12.43 -0.69
C GLN A 115 15.23 -11.70 0.56
N PRO A 116 16.14 -11.06 1.33
CA PRO A 116 15.72 -10.23 2.43
C PRO A 116 14.96 -9.01 1.88
N LEU A 117 13.75 -8.82 2.40
CA LEU A 117 13.02 -7.58 2.23
C LEU A 117 13.48 -6.58 3.29
N PRO A 118 13.62 -5.29 2.95
CA PRO A 118 13.90 -4.26 3.95
C PRO A 118 12.82 -4.32 5.04
N GLU A 119 13.24 -4.28 6.31
CA GLU A 119 12.29 -4.22 7.42
C GLU A 119 11.30 -3.08 7.22
N ARG A 120 10.05 -3.32 7.66
CA ARG A 120 9.01 -2.30 7.72
C ARG A 120 9.39 -1.28 8.78
N VAL A 121 10.33 -0.40 8.46
CA VAL A 121 10.51 0.84 9.21
C VAL A 121 9.22 1.61 8.94
N ALA A 122 8.34 1.72 9.93
CA ALA A 122 7.27 2.70 9.85
C ALA A 122 7.96 4.01 9.48
N LEU A 123 7.73 4.51 8.26
CA LEU A 123 8.07 5.88 7.95
C LEU A 123 7.22 6.66 8.94
N ALA A 124 7.83 7.06 10.06
CA ALA A 124 7.21 7.95 11.01
C ALA A 124 6.80 9.14 10.15
N ASP A 125 5.51 9.30 9.88
CA ASP A 125 5.02 10.48 9.20
C ASP A 125 5.50 11.62 10.09
N PRO A 126 6.45 12.46 9.63
CA PRO A 126 7.06 13.46 10.47
C PRO A 126 6.03 14.51 10.93
N LEU A 127 4.79 14.42 10.43
CA LEU A 127 3.64 15.25 10.78
C LEU A 127 2.57 14.51 11.59
N GLN A 128 2.73 13.21 11.88
CA GLN A 128 1.72 12.43 12.61
C GLN A 128 1.48 13.01 14.00
N THR A 129 2.57 13.22 14.75
CA THR A 129 2.53 13.80 16.10
C THR A 129 1.87 15.19 16.08
N GLU A 130 2.23 16.03 15.12
CA GLU A 130 1.68 17.38 14.97
C GLU A 130 0.19 17.37 14.58
N ARG A 131 -0.25 16.43 13.74
CA ARG A 131 -1.68 16.26 13.37
C ARG A 131 -2.51 15.73 14.52
N GLU A 132 -1.98 14.77 15.28
CA GLU A 132 -2.63 14.25 16.49
C GLU A 132 -2.76 15.35 17.55
N HIS A 133 -1.72 16.17 17.72
CA HIS A 133 -1.76 17.34 18.60
C HIS A 133 -2.81 18.36 18.15
N LEU A 134 -2.88 18.65 16.85
CA LEU A 134 -3.89 19.56 16.26
C LEU A 134 -5.32 19.02 16.44
N ALA A 135 -5.53 17.71 16.24
CA ALA A 135 -6.82 17.07 16.47
C ALA A 135 -7.23 17.10 17.94
N LYS A 136 -6.29 16.93 18.87
CA LYS A 136 -6.55 17.04 20.31
C LYS A 136 -6.94 18.46 20.70
N GLN A 137 -6.17 19.46 20.27
CA GLN A 137 -6.46 20.87 20.53
C GLN A 137 -7.81 21.30 19.95
N ALA A 138 -8.17 20.83 18.75
CA ALA A 138 -9.47 21.12 18.14
C ALA A 138 -10.64 20.52 18.95
N LYS A 139 -10.48 19.30 19.47
CA LYS A 139 -11.50 18.67 20.34
C LYS A 139 -11.67 19.41 21.66
N GLU A 140 -10.56 19.80 22.29
CA GLU A 140 -10.58 20.58 23.53
C GLU A 140 -11.25 21.95 23.31
N LEU A 141 -10.93 22.63 22.19
CA LEU A 141 -11.56 23.88 21.82
C LEU A 141 -13.08 23.74 21.64
N ALA A 142 -13.53 22.68 20.95
CA ALA A 142 -14.96 22.43 20.75
C ALA A 142 -15.70 22.14 22.08
N ALA A 143 -15.06 21.42 23.00
CA ALA A 143 -15.61 21.13 24.32
C ALA A 143 -15.75 22.41 25.16
N HIS A 144 -14.69 23.22 25.25
CA HIS A 144 -14.73 24.49 25.97
C HIS A 144 -15.69 25.50 25.33
N ALA A 145 -15.85 25.49 24.00
CA ALA A 145 -16.82 26.35 23.32
C ALA A 145 -18.26 25.97 23.68
N SER A 146 -18.51 24.68 23.86
CA SER A 146 -19.81 24.16 24.29
C SER A 146 -20.11 24.53 25.75
N HIS A 147 -19.12 24.43 26.66
CA HIS A 147 -19.27 24.85 28.05
C HIS A 147 -19.46 26.36 28.19
N PHE A 148 -18.69 27.15 27.45
CA PHE A 148 -18.84 28.61 27.39
C PHE A 148 -20.24 29.02 26.91
N ALA A 149 -20.73 28.42 25.83
CA ALA A 149 -22.07 28.69 25.31
C ALA A 149 -23.17 28.30 26.31
N ALA A 150 -23.04 27.14 26.95
CA ALA A 150 -23.97 26.70 27.99
C ALA A 150 -23.94 27.66 29.20
N GLY A 151 -22.77 28.07 29.67
CA GLY A 151 -22.61 29.02 30.76
C GLY A 151 -23.27 30.37 30.46
N LEU A 152 -23.14 30.89 29.22
CA LEU A 152 -23.85 32.09 28.79
C LEU A 152 -25.37 31.92 28.78
N ILE A 153 -25.88 30.79 28.26
CA ILE A 153 -27.32 30.48 28.23
C ILE A 153 -27.91 30.44 29.65
N TRP A 154 -27.17 29.83 30.59
CA TRP A 154 -27.60 29.65 31.97
C TRP A 154 -27.13 30.78 32.91
N SER A 155 -26.59 31.87 32.38
CA SER A 155 -26.08 33.05 33.13
C SER A 155 -25.06 32.71 34.22
N GLN A 156 -24.20 31.71 33.96
CA GLN A 156 -23.07 31.35 34.82
C GLN A 156 -21.83 32.21 34.50
N PRO A 157 -20.90 32.37 35.45
CA PRO A 157 -19.61 32.99 35.17
C PRO A 157 -18.81 32.16 34.14
N VAL A 158 -18.35 32.80 33.06
CA VAL A 158 -17.67 32.13 31.92
C VAL A 158 -16.28 32.70 31.62
N ALA A 159 -15.73 33.51 32.53
CA ALA A 159 -14.44 34.19 32.32
C ALA A 159 -13.28 33.20 32.11
N ASP A 160 -13.25 32.13 32.91
CA ASP A 160 -12.21 31.10 32.83
C ASP A 160 -12.31 30.29 31.53
N ASP A 161 -13.54 29.93 31.11
CA ASP A 161 -13.78 29.25 29.83
C ASP A 161 -13.40 30.14 28.63
N ALA A 162 -13.70 31.45 28.69
CA ALA A 162 -13.30 32.40 27.66
C ALA A 162 -11.77 32.52 27.53
N GLN A 163 -11.07 32.56 28.67
CA GLN A 163 -9.60 32.62 28.70
C GLN A 163 -8.98 31.31 28.17
N GLN A 164 -9.56 30.16 28.52
CA GLN A 164 -9.12 28.86 28.04
C GLN A 164 -9.34 28.69 26.53
N LEU A 165 -10.46 29.18 26.00
CA LEU A 165 -10.74 29.23 24.57
C LEU A 165 -9.72 30.05 23.79
N ALA A 166 -9.36 31.24 24.29
CA ALA A 166 -8.35 32.09 23.68
C ALA A 166 -6.97 31.40 23.63
N SER A 167 -6.57 30.75 24.72
CA SER A 167 -5.31 29.99 24.80
C SER A 167 -5.27 28.82 23.81
N LEU A 168 -6.34 28.03 23.76
CA LEU A 168 -6.45 26.88 22.85
C LEU A 168 -6.45 27.32 21.37
N ALA A 169 -7.16 28.41 21.04
CA ALA A 169 -7.18 28.96 19.68
C ALA A 169 -5.78 29.44 19.25
N GLN A 170 -5.03 30.07 20.15
CA GLN A 170 -3.65 30.50 19.88
C GLN A 170 -2.72 29.29 19.67
N GLY A 171 -2.82 28.27 20.52
CA GLY A 171 -2.06 27.02 20.37
C GLY A 171 -2.35 26.29 19.05
N LEU A 172 -3.63 26.28 18.63
CA LEU A 172 -4.06 25.67 17.37
C LEU A 172 -3.48 26.41 16.15
N ALA A 173 -3.51 27.76 16.17
CA ALA A 173 -2.96 28.58 15.09
C ALA A 173 -1.43 28.40 14.95
N HIS A 174 -0.71 28.30 16.07
CA HIS A 174 0.72 28.03 16.07
C HIS A 174 1.04 26.64 15.49
N THR A 175 0.34 25.60 15.94
CA THR A 175 0.51 24.23 15.43
C THR A 175 0.17 24.12 13.95
N ALA A 176 -0.89 24.78 13.49
CA ALA A 176 -1.27 24.82 12.07
C ALA A 176 -0.18 25.47 11.20
N THR A 177 0.39 26.59 11.66
CA THR A 177 1.50 27.27 10.96
C THR A 177 2.72 26.36 10.83
N ARG A 178 3.10 25.67 11.91
CA ARG A 178 4.22 24.71 11.90
C ARG A 178 3.97 23.53 10.96
N VAL A 179 2.73 23.03 10.89
CA VAL A 179 2.36 21.97 9.94
C VAL A 179 2.49 22.45 8.49
N ASP A 180 2.09 23.69 8.20
CA ASP A 180 2.22 24.27 6.86
C ASP A 180 3.69 24.53 6.47
N GLU A 181 4.52 24.99 7.40
CA GLU A 181 5.97 25.13 7.21
C GLU A 181 6.64 23.79 6.90
N LEU A 182 6.32 22.74 7.67
CA LEU A 182 6.85 21.39 7.46
C LEU A 182 6.35 20.76 6.14
N ARG A 183 5.19 21.21 5.62
CA ARG A 183 4.68 20.85 4.29
C ARG A 183 5.33 21.64 3.15
N GLY A 184 6.17 22.64 3.45
CA GLY A 184 6.83 23.48 2.45
C GLY A 184 6.00 24.67 1.98
N TYR A 185 4.85 24.96 2.61
CA TYR A 185 4.10 26.18 2.34
C TYR A 185 4.76 27.35 3.08
N LYS A 186 5.51 28.18 2.35
CA LYS A 186 5.98 29.46 2.90
C LYS A 186 4.79 30.40 3.05
N ASN A 187 4.45 30.74 4.28
CA ASN A 187 3.41 31.72 4.57
C ASN A 187 3.93 33.12 4.17
N PRO A 188 3.35 33.82 3.18
CA PRO A 188 3.90 35.10 2.68
C PRO A 188 3.58 36.32 3.57
N ARG A 189 3.24 36.12 4.85
CA ARG A 189 2.81 37.19 5.78
C ARG A 189 3.48 37.15 7.15
N LEU A 190 4.76 36.82 7.20
CA LEU A 190 5.68 37.24 8.27
C LEU A 190 6.81 38.07 7.66
#